data_AF-A0A9Y1BQ13-F1
#
_entry.id   AF-A0A9Y1BQ13-F1
#
_cell.length_a   1.000
_cell.length_b   1.000
_cell.length_c   1.000
_cell.angle_alpha   90.00
_cell.angle_beta   90.00
_cell.angle_gamma   90.00
#
_symmetry.space_group_name_H-M   'P 1'
#
loop_
_entity.id
_entity.type
_entity.pdbx_description
1 polymer ?
#
loop_
_entity_poly.entity_id
_entity_poly.type
_entity_poly.pdbx_seq_one_letter_code
_entity_poly.pdbx_strand_id
1 'polypeptide(L)'
;MSKNEIILTKELLELLEKRYKSGEIDEGSYNELKERYEKRLEKALKDPSSIIDIKVSGSQILTDKDLSIAGSSKISGGKILRDIRISGSGKIDGDIECNSIKCAGAIKASGNITAHGFVKCSGSFKAEGFLHSDKGAKFSGSAKIGGNVLLSGQLIGAGSILVEDNVQADEGVQLSGSIEVQGNILSKKDITLSGKAEIFGNIVGENVYIKGRRGIMEIRLFKRRELSTIEGTIFAKKTVEIEDTYINKDVKAATVKLGPNTTVEGIVYYVYDLLLTDDVKLENEPVQILIEELKL
;
A
#
# COMPACT_ATOMS: atom_id res chain seq x y z
N MET A 1 -13.91 10.98 20.56
CA MET A 1 -13.37 11.85 21.63
C MET A 1 -12.16 11.12 22.19
N SER A 2 -11.08 11.83 22.49
CA SER A 2 -9.95 11.18 23.17
C SER A 2 -10.34 10.73 24.59
N LYS A 3 -9.57 9.81 25.17
CA LYS A 3 -9.75 9.36 26.57
C LYS A 3 -9.76 10.55 27.55
N ASN A 4 -8.90 11.54 27.31
CA ASN A 4 -8.81 12.76 28.11
C ASN A 4 -10.05 13.65 27.91
N GLU A 5 -10.57 13.78 26.69
CA GLU A 5 -11.81 14.54 26.45
C GLU A 5 -13.02 13.90 27.14
N ILE A 6 -13.07 12.56 27.22
CA ILE A 6 -14.14 11.86 27.96
C ILE A 6 -14.05 12.18 29.46
N ILE A 7 -12.85 12.10 30.05
CA ILE A 7 -12.63 12.44 31.47
C ILE A 7 -13.03 13.89 31.72
N LEU A 8 -12.53 14.82 30.90
CA LEU A 8 -12.82 16.24 31.03
C LEU A 8 -14.31 16.56 30.86
N THR A 9 -15.00 15.86 29.95
CA THR A 9 -16.46 16.04 29.75
C THR A 9 -17.24 15.54 30.96
N LYS A 10 -16.81 14.45 31.61
CA LYS A 10 -17.39 13.97 32.87
C LYS A 10 -17.17 14.95 34.02
N GLU A 11 -15.94 15.46 34.16
CA GLU A 11 -15.62 16.49 35.16
C GLU A 11 -16.41 17.78 34.93
N LEU A 12 -16.59 18.20 33.67
CA LEU A 12 -17.43 19.35 33.32
C LEU A 12 -18.90 19.14 33.67
N LEU A 13 -19.45 17.94 33.50
CA LEU A 13 -20.81 17.61 33.92
C LEU A 13 -20.96 17.68 35.45
N GLU A 14 -19.98 17.18 36.21
CA GLU A 14 -19.96 17.30 37.67
C GLU A 14 -19.85 18.76 38.14
N LEU A 15 -19.01 19.57 37.48
CA LEU A 15 -18.87 20.99 37.76
C LEU A 15 -20.16 21.77 37.43
N LEU A 16 -20.80 21.44 36.31
CA LEU A 16 -22.06 22.04 35.89
C LEU A 16 -23.16 21.78 36.93
N GLU A 17 -23.25 20.56 37.47
CA GLU A 17 -24.20 20.21 38.52
C GLU A 17 -23.93 20.96 39.84
N LYS A 18 -22.65 21.10 40.23
CA LYS A 18 -22.27 21.90 41.41
C LYS A 18 -22.68 23.35 41.28
N ARG A 19 -22.45 23.97 40.12
CA ARG A 19 -22.80 25.37 39.85
C ARG A 19 -24.30 25.62 39.81
N TYR A 20 -25.08 24.67 39.30
CA TYR A 20 -26.54 24.74 39.40
C TYR A 20 -27.00 24.68 40.86
N LYS A 21 -26.45 23.76 41.67
CA LYS A 21 -26.77 23.66 43.10
C LYS A 21 -26.34 24.87 43.93
N SER A 22 -25.27 25.57 43.54
CA SER A 22 -24.84 26.83 44.18
C SER A 22 -25.64 28.05 43.72
N GLY A 23 -26.54 27.90 42.76
CA GLY A 23 -27.36 28.99 42.20
C GLY A 23 -26.60 29.92 41.25
N GLU A 24 -25.41 29.52 40.79
CA GLU A 24 -24.60 30.31 39.84
C GLU A 24 -25.16 30.28 38.41
N ILE A 25 -26.05 29.34 38.09
CA ILE A 25 -26.63 29.14 36.77
C ILE A 25 -28.11 28.83 36.90
N ASP A 26 -28.92 29.38 36.00
CA ASP A 26 -30.35 29.10 35.93
C ASP A 26 -30.64 27.70 35.35
N GLU A 27 -31.85 27.20 35.62
CA GLU A 27 -32.30 25.86 35.22
C GLU A 27 -32.34 25.67 33.70
N GLY A 28 -32.66 26.72 32.93
CA GLY A 28 -32.69 26.66 31.47
C GLY A 28 -31.30 26.43 30.89
N SER A 29 -30.34 27.27 31.30
CA SER A 29 -28.93 27.16 30.92
C SER A 29 -28.31 25.83 31.37
N TYR A 30 -28.66 25.34 32.57
CA TYR A 30 -28.21 24.05 33.07
C TYR A 30 -28.66 22.90 32.17
N ASN A 31 -29.96 22.85 31.84
CA ASN A 31 -30.53 21.77 31.04
C ASN A 31 -29.97 21.75 29.62
N GLU A 32 -29.82 22.91 28.97
CA GLU A 32 -29.25 22.99 27.61
C GLU A 32 -27.79 22.53 27.57
N LEU A 33 -26.96 23.00 28.51
CA LEU A 33 -25.55 22.60 28.59
C LEU A 33 -25.41 21.11 28.94
N LYS A 34 -26.23 20.61 29.87
CA LYS A 34 -26.24 19.20 30.27
C LYS A 34 -26.58 18.29 29.10
N GLU A 35 -27.67 18.58 28.38
CA GLU A 35 -28.07 17.80 27.20
C GLU A 35 -26.95 17.80 26.13
N ARG A 36 -26.29 18.94 25.93
CA ARG A 36 -25.17 19.06 24.98
C ARG A 36 -23.96 18.20 25.37
N TYR A 37 -23.59 18.17 26.64
CA TYR A 37 -22.47 17.37 27.14
C TYR A 37 -22.81 15.88 27.20
N GLU A 38 -24.02 15.52 27.62
CA GLU A 38 -24.50 14.13 27.66
C GLU A 38 -24.58 13.53 26.25
N LYS A 39 -25.10 14.26 25.27
CA LYS A 39 -25.14 13.82 23.87
C LYS A 39 -23.74 13.61 23.28
N ARG A 40 -22.76 14.43 23.67
CA ARG A 40 -21.34 14.24 23.31
C ARG A 40 -20.77 12.97 23.94
N LEU A 41 -21.07 12.72 25.22
CA LEU A 41 -20.62 11.54 25.95
C LEU A 41 -21.26 10.26 25.42
N GLU A 42 -22.57 10.26 25.16
CA GLU A 42 -23.32 9.13 24.63
C GLU A 42 -22.82 8.72 23.24
N LYS A 43 -22.54 9.69 22.37
CA LYS A 43 -21.92 9.44 21.05
C LYS A 43 -20.51 8.83 21.18
N ALA A 44 -19.74 9.22 22.19
CA ALA A 44 -18.41 8.68 22.45
C ALA A 44 -18.44 7.27 23.08
N LEU A 45 -19.46 6.96 23.89
CA LEU A 45 -19.64 5.66 24.55
C LEU A 45 -20.28 4.61 23.63
N LYS A 46 -21.14 5.03 22.69
CA LYS A 46 -21.74 4.14 21.67
C LYS A 46 -20.73 3.65 20.62
N ASP A 47 -19.60 4.32 20.46
CA ASP A 47 -18.52 3.92 19.56
C ASP A 47 -17.16 3.94 20.29
N PRO A 48 -16.81 2.86 21.03
CA PRO A 48 -15.57 2.75 21.80
C PRO A 48 -14.30 2.87 20.94
N SER A 49 -14.41 2.64 19.62
CA SER A 49 -13.32 2.76 18.67
C SER A 49 -12.90 4.21 18.41
N SER A 50 -13.71 5.18 18.83
CA SER A 50 -13.45 6.62 18.73
C SER A 50 -12.49 7.18 19.78
N ILE A 51 -12.06 6.34 20.74
CA ILE A 51 -11.07 6.65 21.78
C ILE A 51 -9.67 6.33 21.25
N ILE A 52 -9.19 7.16 20.33
CA ILE A 52 -7.84 7.03 19.80
C ILE A 52 -6.93 7.87 20.69
N ASP A 53 -5.93 7.25 21.34
CA ASP A 53 -4.85 8.00 21.98
C ASP A 53 -3.87 8.43 20.88
N ILE A 54 -3.91 9.72 20.56
CA ILE A 54 -3.03 10.37 19.58
C ILE A 54 -2.16 11.34 20.36
N LYS A 55 -0.86 11.07 20.40
CA LYS A 55 0.14 11.96 20.96
C LYS A 55 0.86 12.66 19.81
N VAL A 56 0.82 13.97 19.78
CA VAL A 56 1.50 14.78 18.75
C VAL A 56 2.54 15.68 19.40
N SER A 57 3.78 15.59 18.94
CA SER A 57 4.82 16.59 19.18
C SER A 57 4.92 17.45 17.92
N GLY A 58 4.22 18.58 17.95
CA GLY A 58 4.03 19.47 16.80
C GLY A 58 2.63 20.09 16.82
N SER A 59 2.09 20.43 15.65
CA SER A 59 0.71 20.89 15.53
C SER A 59 -0.21 19.79 15.03
N GLN A 60 -1.42 19.77 15.57
CA GLN A 60 -2.50 18.90 15.12
C GLN A 60 -3.73 19.74 14.80
N ILE A 61 -4.37 19.42 13.68
CA ILE A 61 -5.66 19.97 13.28
C ILE A 61 -6.60 18.80 13.09
N LEU A 62 -7.59 18.71 13.97
CA LEU A 62 -8.65 17.71 13.89
C LEU A 62 -9.92 18.38 13.39
N THR A 63 -10.43 17.92 12.25
CA THR A 63 -11.74 18.30 11.73
C THR A 63 -12.65 17.08 11.69
N ASP A 64 -13.90 17.28 11.26
CA ASP A 64 -14.83 16.16 11.10
C ASP A 64 -14.36 15.14 10.04
N LYS A 65 -13.57 15.58 9.06
CA LYS A 65 -13.09 14.75 7.94
C LYS A 65 -11.63 14.37 8.03
N ASP A 66 -10.80 15.21 8.64
CA ASP A 66 -9.34 15.13 8.54
C ASP A 66 -8.68 15.15 9.91
N LEU A 67 -7.65 14.33 10.08
CA LEU A 67 -6.64 14.44 11.11
C LEU A 67 -5.34 14.86 10.44
N SER A 68 -4.99 16.14 10.53
CA SER A 68 -3.74 16.68 9.99
C SER A 68 -2.71 16.88 11.09
N ILE A 69 -1.51 16.35 10.88
CA ILE A 69 -0.42 16.35 11.83
C ILE A 69 0.82 16.94 11.15
N ALA A 70 1.37 18.00 11.72
CA ALA A 70 2.67 18.53 11.37
C ALA A 70 3.65 18.34 12.53
N GLY A 71 4.74 17.61 12.28
CA GLY A 71 5.70 17.17 13.30
C GLY A 71 5.66 15.66 13.47
N SER A 72 5.85 15.18 14.70
CA SER A 72 5.85 13.74 15.00
C SER A 72 4.58 13.32 15.72
N SER A 73 4.05 12.15 15.40
CA SER A 73 2.87 11.59 16.06
C SER A 73 3.06 10.15 16.47
N LYS A 74 2.41 9.78 17.58
CA LYS A 74 2.16 8.40 17.99
C LYS A 74 0.65 8.18 18.06
N ILE A 75 0.16 7.25 17.25
CA ILE A 75 -1.23 6.84 17.18
C ILE A 75 -1.29 5.43 17.75
N SER A 76 -2.15 5.18 18.73
CA SER A 76 -2.32 3.88 19.41
C SER A 76 -3.06 2.81 18.59
N GLY A 77 -3.28 3.04 17.29
CA GLY A 77 -4.10 2.20 16.42
C GLY A 77 -5.60 2.45 16.61
N GLY A 78 -6.41 1.51 16.14
CA GLY A 78 -7.87 1.56 16.18
C GLY A 78 -8.51 2.17 14.94
N LYS A 79 -9.78 2.58 15.07
CA LYS A 79 -10.61 3.03 13.95
C LYS A 79 -10.67 4.54 13.89
N ILE A 80 -9.98 5.13 12.92
CA ILE A 80 -9.96 6.56 12.63
C ILE A 80 -10.78 6.81 11.37
N LEU A 81 -12.10 7.02 11.50
CA LEU A 81 -13.03 7.30 10.39
C LEU A 81 -12.81 8.69 9.71
N ARG A 82 -11.55 9.05 9.46
CA ARG A 82 -11.06 10.31 8.89
C ARG A 82 -9.88 10.06 7.97
N ASP A 83 -9.56 11.05 7.15
CA ASP A 83 -8.31 11.07 6.42
C ASP A 83 -7.16 11.44 7.36
N ILE A 84 -6.13 10.61 7.42
CA ILE A 84 -4.91 10.86 8.20
C ILE A 84 -3.89 11.52 7.29
N ARG A 85 -3.49 12.76 7.61
CA ARG A 85 -2.46 13.51 6.89
C ARG A 85 -1.28 13.79 7.81
N ILE A 86 -0.11 13.25 7.47
CA ILE A 86 1.12 13.42 8.26
C ILE A 86 2.18 14.08 7.39
N SER A 87 2.57 15.31 7.70
CA SER A 87 3.66 15.98 6.97
C SER A 87 5.05 15.61 7.51
N GLY A 88 5.16 15.24 8.78
CA GLY A 88 6.40 14.80 9.42
C GLY A 88 6.48 13.28 9.58
N SER A 89 6.61 12.79 10.82
CA SER A 89 6.75 11.37 11.12
C SER A 89 5.57 10.82 11.93
N GLY A 90 5.07 9.64 11.59
CA GLY A 90 3.99 8.96 12.30
C GLY A 90 4.38 7.56 12.74
N LYS A 91 4.19 7.26 14.02
CA LYS A 91 4.23 5.89 14.54
C LYS A 91 2.82 5.42 14.86
N ILE A 92 2.43 4.28 14.31
CA ILE A 92 1.15 3.63 14.58
C ILE A 92 1.44 2.34 15.37
N ASP A 93 0.94 2.30 16.59
CA ASP A 93 1.13 1.21 17.56
C ASP A 93 -0.09 0.28 17.47
N GLY A 94 0.03 -0.86 16.78
CA GLY A 94 -1.08 -1.75 16.46
C GLY A 94 -1.74 -1.50 15.10
N ASP A 95 -2.91 -2.11 14.93
CA ASP A 95 -3.70 -2.08 13.70
C ASP A 95 -4.46 -0.76 13.58
N ILE A 96 -4.64 -0.28 12.35
CA ILE A 96 -5.39 0.94 12.06
C ILE A 96 -6.39 0.75 10.92
N GLU A 97 -7.61 1.22 11.13
CA GLU A 97 -8.65 1.33 10.10
C GLU A 97 -8.95 2.81 9.89
N CYS A 98 -8.89 3.31 8.65
CA CYS A 98 -9.14 4.72 8.38
C CYS A 98 -9.77 5.00 7.01
N ASN A 99 -10.14 6.26 6.76
CA ASN A 99 -10.63 6.62 5.42
C ASN A 99 -9.47 6.65 4.44
N SER A 100 -8.48 7.51 4.62
CA SER A 100 -7.30 7.57 3.74
C SER A 100 -6.05 7.89 4.54
N ILE A 101 -4.88 7.53 4.00
CA ILE A 101 -3.59 7.94 4.58
C ILE A 101 -2.82 8.75 3.53
N LYS A 102 -2.36 9.94 3.92
CA LYS A 102 -1.41 10.73 3.12
C LYS A 102 -0.23 11.14 4.00
N CYS A 103 0.96 10.68 3.65
CA CYS A 103 2.19 11.01 4.36
C CYS A 103 3.21 11.67 3.43
N ALA A 104 3.75 12.82 3.83
CA ALA A 104 4.88 13.43 3.13
C ALA A 104 6.22 12.90 3.66
N GLY A 105 6.35 12.74 4.98
CA GLY A 105 7.55 12.22 5.63
C GLY A 105 7.51 10.70 5.81
N ALA A 106 7.57 10.21 7.05
CA ALA A 106 7.68 8.78 7.33
C ALA A 106 6.50 8.24 8.15
N ILE A 107 6.00 7.05 7.81
CA ILE A 107 5.06 6.29 8.65
C ILE A 107 5.70 4.94 9.01
N LYS A 108 5.63 4.57 10.28
CA LYS A 108 5.90 3.23 10.77
C LYS A 108 4.69 2.70 11.53
N ALA A 109 3.97 1.76 10.94
CA ALA A 109 2.93 0.97 11.59
C ALA A 109 3.49 -0.37 12.04
N SER A 110 3.22 -0.73 13.30
CA SER A 110 3.59 -2.03 13.88
C SER A 110 2.57 -3.13 13.62
N GLY A 111 1.36 -2.76 13.19
CA GLY A 111 0.30 -3.69 12.81
C GLY A 111 -0.16 -3.49 11.37
N ASN A 112 -1.39 -3.93 11.13
CA ASN A 112 -2.07 -3.89 9.84
C ASN A 112 -2.64 -2.50 9.54
N ILE A 113 -2.69 -2.14 8.25
CA ILE A 113 -3.31 -0.89 7.79
C ILE A 113 -4.48 -1.24 6.88
N THR A 114 -5.67 -0.78 7.24
CA THR A 114 -6.88 -0.86 6.43
C THR A 114 -7.37 0.54 6.09
N ALA A 115 -7.46 0.88 4.80
CA ALA A 115 -7.91 2.20 4.35
C ALA A 115 -9.05 2.10 3.32
N HIS A 116 -10.19 2.74 3.58
CA HIS A 116 -11.31 2.77 2.62
C HIS A 116 -11.08 3.66 1.37
N GLY A 117 -9.99 4.41 1.40
CA GLY A 117 -9.58 5.38 0.41
C GLY A 117 -8.17 5.06 -0.05
N PHE A 118 -7.41 6.09 -0.42
CA PHE A 118 -6.05 5.90 -0.92
C PHE A 118 -5.02 5.90 0.21
N VAL A 119 -3.97 5.10 0.05
CA VAL A 119 -2.75 5.20 0.87
C VAL A 119 -1.64 5.82 0.04
N LYS A 120 -1.17 7.00 0.41
CA LYS A 120 -0.13 7.73 -0.31
C LYS A 120 1.01 8.10 0.61
N CYS A 121 2.23 7.72 0.28
CA CYS A 121 3.42 8.12 1.04
C CYS A 121 4.54 8.56 0.11
N SER A 122 5.03 9.79 0.30
CA SER A 122 6.14 10.34 -0.48
C SER A 122 7.52 10.03 0.11
N GLY A 123 7.63 9.87 1.42
CA GLY A 123 8.87 9.49 2.10
C GLY A 123 8.96 7.99 2.36
N SER A 124 9.13 7.60 3.63
CA SER A 124 9.32 6.20 4.02
C SER A 124 8.06 5.61 4.64
N PHE A 125 7.55 4.54 4.06
CA PHE A 125 6.40 3.81 4.56
C PHE A 125 6.84 2.44 5.06
N LYS A 126 6.56 2.13 6.33
CA LYS A 126 6.75 0.81 6.90
C LYS A 126 5.46 0.34 7.55
N ALA A 127 5.00 -0.85 7.20
CA ALA A 127 3.97 -1.60 7.91
C ALA A 127 4.52 -3.00 8.19
N GLU A 128 4.57 -3.42 9.45
CA GLU A 128 4.99 -4.80 9.78
C GLU A 128 3.91 -5.83 9.41
N GLY A 129 2.63 -5.41 9.35
CA GLY A 129 1.51 -6.24 8.93
C GLY A 129 1.11 -6.09 7.46
N PHE A 130 -0.13 -6.44 7.14
CA PHE A 130 -0.70 -6.28 5.79
C PHE A 130 -1.14 -4.83 5.52
N LEU A 131 -1.30 -4.52 4.23
CA LEU A 131 -1.86 -3.28 3.74
C LEU A 131 -3.10 -3.58 2.89
N HIS A 132 -4.27 -3.14 3.36
CA HIS A 132 -5.52 -3.18 2.61
C HIS A 132 -5.97 -1.79 2.19
N SER A 133 -6.40 -1.62 0.93
CA SER A 133 -7.06 -0.40 0.48
C SER A 133 -8.12 -0.60 -0.60
N ASP A 134 -9.27 0.05 -0.42
CA ASP A 134 -10.41 -0.05 -1.36
C ASP A 134 -10.20 0.79 -2.64
N LYS A 135 -9.17 1.64 -2.70
CA LYS A 135 -8.89 2.49 -3.88
C LYS A 135 -7.52 2.30 -4.50
N GLY A 136 -6.48 2.00 -3.71
CA GLY A 136 -5.12 1.85 -4.22
C GLY A 136 -4.08 2.57 -3.37
N ALA A 137 -2.81 2.30 -3.69
CA ALA A 137 -1.68 2.79 -2.94
C ALA A 137 -0.63 3.44 -3.86
N LYS A 138 -0.05 4.55 -3.40
CA LYS A 138 1.07 5.22 -4.08
C LYS A 138 2.23 5.46 -3.13
N PHE A 139 3.39 4.91 -3.47
CA PHE A 139 4.65 5.11 -2.76
C PHE A 139 5.66 5.79 -3.69
N SER A 140 6.25 6.91 -3.26
CA SER A 140 7.26 7.61 -4.08
C SER A 140 8.68 7.54 -3.50
N GLY A 141 8.83 7.05 -2.27
CA GLY A 141 10.12 6.88 -1.61
C GLY A 141 10.41 5.40 -1.33
N SER A 142 10.59 5.05 -0.05
CA SER A 142 10.74 3.64 0.35
C SER A 142 9.43 3.09 0.91
N ALA A 143 9.08 1.87 0.55
CA ALA A 143 7.94 1.14 1.10
C ALA A 143 8.37 -0.26 1.53
N LYS A 144 8.18 -0.59 2.81
CA LYS A 144 8.34 -1.95 3.34
C LYS A 144 7.02 -2.41 3.95
N ILE A 145 6.45 -3.48 3.40
CA ILE A 145 5.25 -4.13 3.93
C ILE A 145 5.61 -5.57 4.31
N GLY A 146 5.42 -5.92 5.58
CA GLY A 146 5.75 -7.24 6.12
C GLY A 146 4.72 -8.33 5.84
N GLY A 147 3.52 -7.95 5.40
CA GLY A 147 2.46 -8.87 4.98
C GLY A 147 1.96 -8.61 3.56
N ASN A 148 0.75 -9.13 3.28
CA ASN A 148 0.12 -8.98 1.97
C ASN A 148 -0.26 -7.52 1.67
N VAL A 149 -0.20 -7.15 0.39
CA VAL A 149 -0.75 -5.91 -0.13
C VAL A 149 -2.01 -6.24 -0.91
N LEU A 150 -3.18 -5.81 -0.44
CA LEU A 150 -4.49 -6.10 -1.01
C LEU A 150 -5.18 -4.80 -1.43
N LEU A 151 -5.27 -4.55 -2.74
CA LEU A 151 -5.81 -3.32 -3.29
C LEU A 151 -6.93 -3.60 -4.28
N SER A 152 -8.09 -2.97 -4.06
CA SER A 152 -9.15 -2.96 -5.08
C SER A 152 -8.86 -2.02 -6.25
N GLY A 153 -7.81 -1.20 -6.14
CA GLY A 153 -7.32 -0.36 -7.23
C GLY A 153 -5.84 -0.57 -7.52
N GLN A 154 -5.16 0.47 -7.99
CA GLN A 154 -3.80 0.35 -8.52
C GLN A 154 -2.73 0.44 -7.40
N LEU A 155 -1.65 -0.33 -7.54
CA LEU A 155 -0.40 -0.11 -6.81
C LEU A 155 0.57 0.69 -7.69
N ILE A 156 0.96 1.89 -7.26
CA ILE A 156 2.03 2.67 -7.91
C ILE A 156 3.18 2.82 -6.92
N GLY A 157 4.37 2.39 -7.29
CA GLY A 157 5.55 2.53 -6.47
C GLY A 157 6.75 3.01 -7.26
N ALA A 158 7.48 3.97 -6.67
CA ALA A 158 8.77 4.41 -7.17
C ALA A 158 9.76 4.42 -6.00
N GLY A 159 11.01 4.01 -6.25
CA GLY A 159 12.08 3.99 -5.26
C GLY A 159 12.46 2.58 -4.84
N SER A 160 12.36 2.28 -3.53
CA SER A 160 12.66 0.95 -2.98
C SER A 160 11.40 0.35 -2.39
N ILE A 161 10.99 -0.80 -2.90
CA ILE A 161 9.73 -1.46 -2.53
C ILE A 161 10.05 -2.88 -2.13
N LEU A 162 9.76 -3.20 -0.87
CA LEU A 162 9.88 -4.54 -0.31
C LEU A 162 8.51 -4.99 0.20
N VAL A 163 8.04 -6.12 -0.32
CA VAL A 163 6.85 -6.80 0.19
C VAL A 163 7.26 -8.22 0.57
N GLU A 164 7.11 -8.55 1.86
CA GLU A 164 7.54 -9.85 2.40
C GLU A 164 6.55 -10.99 2.13
N ASP A 165 5.40 -10.71 1.50
CA ASP A 165 4.39 -11.69 1.10
C ASP A 165 3.84 -11.35 -0.31
N ASN A 166 2.53 -11.56 -0.57
CA ASN A 166 1.94 -11.34 -1.90
C ASN A 166 1.48 -9.89 -2.12
N VAL A 167 1.44 -9.50 -3.39
CA VAL A 167 0.80 -8.27 -3.89
C VAL A 167 -0.40 -8.66 -4.74
N GLN A 168 -1.59 -8.16 -4.39
CA GLN A 168 -2.79 -8.25 -5.19
C GLN A 168 -3.36 -6.85 -5.42
N ALA A 169 -3.46 -6.43 -6.68
CA ALA A 169 -4.03 -5.14 -7.07
C ALA A 169 -4.96 -5.30 -8.27
N ASP A 170 -6.25 -5.02 -8.09
CA ASP A 170 -7.25 -5.29 -9.13
C ASP A 170 -7.07 -4.39 -10.37
N GLU A 171 -6.64 -3.14 -10.21
CA GLU A 171 -6.54 -2.16 -11.31
C GLU A 171 -5.10 -1.95 -11.82
N GLY A 172 -4.18 -2.86 -11.51
CA GLY A 172 -2.82 -2.83 -12.05
C GLY A 172 -1.73 -2.59 -11.01
N VAL A 173 -0.50 -2.93 -11.41
CA VAL A 173 0.72 -2.76 -10.61
C VAL A 173 1.76 -2.03 -11.45
N GLN A 174 2.25 -0.89 -10.97
CA GLN A 174 3.32 -0.12 -11.62
C GLN A 174 4.41 0.17 -10.60
N LEU A 175 5.50 -0.60 -10.67
CA LEU A 175 6.62 -0.49 -9.74
C LEU A 175 7.89 -0.09 -10.50
N SER A 176 8.65 0.84 -9.92
CA SER A 176 9.89 1.32 -10.50
C SER A 176 11.00 1.50 -9.46
N GLY A 177 12.24 1.16 -9.82
CA GLY A 177 13.42 1.29 -8.95
C GLY A 177 13.97 -0.06 -8.51
N SER A 178 14.09 -0.29 -7.20
CA SER A 178 14.47 -1.58 -6.61
C SER A 178 13.23 -2.23 -6.01
N ILE A 179 12.83 -3.36 -6.57
CA ILE A 179 11.58 -4.05 -6.27
C ILE A 179 11.92 -5.44 -5.76
N GLU A 180 11.41 -5.79 -4.60
CA GLU A 180 11.56 -7.11 -4.01
C GLU A 180 10.19 -7.57 -3.50
N VAL A 181 9.71 -8.70 -4.01
CA VAL A 181 8.45 -9.31 -3.56
C VAL A 181 8.72 -10.79 -3.30
N GLN A 182 8.58 -11.19 -2.05
CA GLN A 182 8.83 -12.57 -1.61
C GLN A 182 7.71 -13.53 -2.03
N GLY A 183 6.50 -13.00 -2.26
CA GLY A 183 5.36 -13.77 -2.75
C GLY A 183 5.04 -13.53 -4.22
N ASN A 184 3.77 -13.74 -4.56
CA ASN A 184 3.23 -13.55 -5.90
C ASN A 184 2.84 -12.09 -6.16
N ILE A 185 2.82 -11.67 -7.43
CA ILE A 185 2.16 -10.44 -7.88
C ILE A 185 0.95 -10.82 -8.74
N LEU A 186 -0.24 -10.44 -8.30
CA LEU A 186 -1.50 -10.70 -8.99
C LEU A 186 -2.22 -9.39 -9.33
N SER A 187 -2.68 -9.29 -10.57
CA SER A 187 -3.47 -8.17 -11.05
C SER A 187 -4.48 -8.63 -12.09
N LYS A 188 -5.68 -8.01 -12.08
CA LYS A 188 -6.66 -8.25 -13.15
C LYS A 188 -6.34 -7.46 -14.41
N LYS A 189 -5.44 -6.46 -14.30
CA LYS A 189 -4.96 -5.56 -15.36
C LYS A 189 -3.44 -5.66 -15.52
N ASP A 190 -2.83 -4.64 -16.10
CA ASP A 190 -1.42 -4.60 -16.44
C ASP A 190 -0.51 -4.58 -15.21
N ILE A 191 0.61 -5.30 -15.32
CA ILE A 191 1.74 -5.27 -14.39
C ILE A 191 2.92 -4.68 -15.15
N THR A 192 3.52 -3.62 -14.62
CA THR A 192 4.72 -2.98 -15.15
C THR A 192 5.77 -2.91 -14.05
N LEU A 193 6.90 -3.59 -14.27
CA LEU A 193 8.06 -3.54 -13.40
C LEU A 193 9.21 -2.89 -14.18
N SER A 194 9.81 -1.84 -13.61
CA SER A 194 10.90 -1.12 -14.25
C SER A 194 12.08 -0.93 -13.30
N GLY A 195 13.29 -1.22 -13.75
CA GLY A 195 14.48 -1.24 -12.88
C GLY A 195 14.85 -2.66 -12.47
N LYS A 196 15.34 -2.83 -11.25
CA LYS A 196 15.72 -4.15 -10.72
C LYS A 196 14.52 -4.74 -9.97
N ALA A 197 14.03 -5.89 -10.41
CA ALA A 197 12.97 -6.63 -9.73
C ALA A 197 13.43 -8.04 -9.33
N GLU A 198 13.24 -8.40 -8.07
CA GLU A 198 13.44 -9.76 -7.54
C GLU A 198 12.09 -10.27 -7.03
N ILE A 199 11.47 -11.17 -7.78
CA ILE A 199 10.15 -11.72 -7.48
C ILE A 199 10.29 -13.22 -7.25
N PHE A 200 10.01 -13.67 -6.02
CA PHE A 200 10.18 -15.08 -5.63
C PHE A 200 8.95 -15.93 -5.98
N GLY A 201 7.78 -15.30 -6.17
CA GLY A 201 6.55 -15.96 -6.58
C GLY A 201 6.21 -15.76 -8.07
N ASN A 202 4.97 -16.12 -8.40
CA ASN A 202 4.42 -16.00 -9.74
C ASN A 202 3.97 -14.56 -10.04
N ILE A 203 3.95 -14.20 -11.32
CA ILE A 203 3.39 -12.93 -11.81
C ILE A 203 2.18 -13.24 -12.68
N VAL A 204 1.02 -12.69 -12.33
CA VAL A 204 -0.26 -12.96 -12.98
C VAL A 204 -0.96 -11.66 -13.34
N GLY A 205 -1.11 -11.36 -14.63
CA GLY A 205 -1.68 -10.10 -15.11
C GLY A 205 -2.53 -10.22 -16.38
N GLU A 206 -3.12 -9.11 -16.82
CA GLU A 206 -3.68 -9.02 -18.17
C GLU A 206 -2.54 -8.88 -19.20
N ASN A 207 -1.65 -7.93 -18.97
CA ASN A 207 -0.36 -7.80 -19.62
C ASN A 207 0.75 -7.70 -18.57
N VAL A 208 1.94 -8.22 -18.88
CA VAL A 208 3.12 -8.14 -18.01
C VAL A 208 4.26 -7.52 -18.78
N TYR A 209 4.76 -6.39 -18.29
CA TYR A 209 5.85 -5.61 -18.86
C TYR A 209 7.00 -5.54 -17.85
N ILE A 210 8.18 -6.05 -18.20
CA ILE A 210 9.35 -6.01 -17.32
C ILE A 210 10.52 -5.44 -18.10
N LYS A 211 11.08 -4.36 -17.60
CA LYS A 211 12.20 -3.66 -18.24
C LYS A 211 13.28 -3.33 -17.23
N GLY A 212 14.52 -3.75 -17.54
CA GLY A 212 15.68 -3.41 -16.73
C GLY A 212 15.97 -1.91 -16.66
N ARG A 213 16.87 -1.53 -15.75
CA ARG A 213 17.33 -0.14 -15.65
C ARG A 213 18.23 0.19 -16.85
N ARG A 214 17.78 1.09 -17.74
CA ARG A 214 18.63 1.70 -18.77
C ARG A 214 19.25 3.00 -18.25
N GLY A 215 20.34 2.92 -17.50
CA GLY A 215 21.08 4.10 -17.08
C GLY A 215 21.90 4.70 -18.22
N ILE A 216 21.69 5.98 -18.57
CA ILE A 216 22.51 6.74 -19.55
C ILE A 216 24.01 6.70 -19.19
N MET A 217 24.32 6.58 -17.90
CA MET A 217 25.69 6.56 -17.37
C MET A 217 26.36 5.18 -17.43
N GLU A 218 25.58 4.09 -17.52
CA GLU A 218 26.07 2.70 -17.68
C GLU A 218 26.50 2.37 -19.11
N ILE A 219 26.12 3.19 -20.09
CA ILE A 219 26.63 3.08 -21.47
C ILE A 219 28.12 3.47 -21.53
N ARG A 220 28.64 4.24 -20.56
CA ARG A 220 30.02 4.76 -20.55
C ARG A 220 30.98 4.06 -19.58
N LEU A 221 30.49 3.32 -18.58
CA LEU A 221 31.32 2.54 -17.66
C LEU A 221 30.78 1.11 -17.63
N PHE A 222 31.66 0.12 -17.72
CA PHE A 222 31.44 -1.33 -17.66
C PHE A 222 30.77 -1.84 -16.36
N LYS A 223 29.73 -1.16 -15.85
CA LYS A 223 28.91 -1.67 -14.75
C LYS A 223 27.95 -2.72 -15.31
N ARG A 224 27.99 -3.89 -14.69
CA ARG A 224 27.19 -5.08 -15.02
C ARG A 224 25.71 -4.68 -14.95
N ARG A 225 24.95 -4.94 -16.02
CA ARG A 225 23.49 -4.74 -16.01
C ARG A 225 22.91 -5.58 -14.86
N GLU A 226 22.20 -4.93 -13.94
CA GLU A 226 21.48 -5.66 -12.89
C GLU A 226 20.21 -6.23 -13.51
N LEU A 227 20.22 -7.54 -13.76
CA LEU A 227 19.08 -8.26 -14.30
C LEU A 227 17.99 -8.40 -13.22
N SER A 228 16.74 -8.34 -13.66
CA SER A 228 15.62 -8.77 -12.83
C SER A 228 15.61 -10.31 -12.73
N THR A 229 15.12 -10.85 -11.62
CA THR A 229 15.01 -12.30 -11.38
C THR A 229 13.59 -12.64 -10.97
N ILE A 230 13.01 -13.65 -11.63
CA ILE A 230 11.66 -14.14 -11.36
C ILE A 230 11.75 -15.64 -11.16
N GLU A 231 11.59 -16.08 -9.92
CA GLU A 231 11.67 -17.50 -9.54
C GLU A 231 10.37 -18.26 -9.88
N GLY A 232 9.26 -17.54 -10.03
CA GLY A 232 7.96 -18.10 -10.37
C GLY A 232 7.63 -18.12 -11.86
N THR A 233 6.43 -18.61 -12.16
CA THR A 233 5.84 -18.58 -13.51
C THR A 233 5.29 -17.19 -13.80
N ILE A 234 5.42 -16.74 -15.05
CA ILE A 234 4.76 -15.53 -15.55
C ILE A 234 3.57 -15.96 -16.40
N PHE A 235 2.38 -15.50 -16.02
CA PHE A 235 1.15 -15.67 -16.78
C PHE A 235 0.55 -14.31 -17.13
N ALA A 236 0.33 -14.06 -18.42
CA ALA A 236 -0.47 -12.93 -18.87
C ALA A 236 -1.58 -13.40 -19.82
N LYS A 237 -2.79 -12.86 -19.67
CA LYS A 237 -3.89 -13.20 -20.59
C LYS A 237 -3.63 -12.75 -22.03
N LYS A 238 -2.94 -11.63 -22.21
CA LYS A 238 -2.68 -11.01 -23.51
C LYS A 238 -1.19 -11.03 -23.84
N THR A 239 -0.42 -10.14 -23.21
CA THR A 239 0.97 -9.90 -23.62
C THR A 239 1.94 -10.09 -22.48
N VAL A 240 3.06 -10.77 -22.75
CA VAL A 240 4.28 -10.68 -21.95
C VAL A 240 5.34 -9.97 -22.78
N GLU A 241 5.91 -8.88 -22.28
CA GLU A 241 7.04 -8.18 -22.89
C GLU A 241 8.14 -7.95 -21.84
N ILE A 242 9.29 -8.59 -22.04
CA ILE A 242 10.34 -8.70 -21.02
C ILE A 242 11.71 -8.39 -21.62
N GLU A 243 12.53 -7.65 -20.88
CA GLU A 243 13.93 -7.39 -21.17
C GLU A 243 14.77 -7.46 -19.88
N ASP A 244 16.07 -7.74 -20.01
CA ASP A 244 17.03 -7.73 -18.89
C ASP A 244 16.56 -8.55 -17.68
N THR A 245 16.06 -9.77 -17.92
CA THR A 245 15.38 -10.60 -16.90
C THR A 245 15.74 -12.07 -17.01
N TYR A 246 15.99 -12.70 -15.86
CA TYR A 246 16.11 -14.14 -15.69
C TYR A 246 14.82 -14.72 -15.13
N ILE A 247 14.29 -15.77 -15.74
CA ILE A 247 13.02 -16.41 -15.39
C ILE A 247 13.28 -17.90 -15.17
N ASN A 248 13.07 -18.38 -13.94
CA ASN A 248 13.34 -19.76 -13.55
C ASN A 248 12.27 -20.73 -14.10
N LYS A 249 11.02 -20.30 -14.17
CA LYS A 249 9.89 -21.14 -14.62
C LYS A 249 9.31 -20.69 -15.94
N ASP A 250 8.10 -21.18 -16.22
CA ASP A 250 7.41 -20.96 -17.48
C ASP A 250 6.99 -19.51 -17.69
N VAL A 251 6.86 -19.15 -18.97
CA VAL A 251 6.21 -17.92 -19.42
C VAL A 251 5.01 -18.32 -20.26
N LYS A 252 3.82 -17.81 -19.94
CA LYS A 252 2.56 -18.14 -20.63
C LYS A 252 1.82 -16.86 -21.02
N ALA A 253 1.59 -16.66 -22.32
CA ALA A 253 0.77 -15.55 -22.80
C ALA A 253 0.14 -15.81 -24.17
N ALA A 254 -0.79 -14.94 -24.60
CA ALA A 254 -1.27 -15.00 -25.98
C ALA A 254 -0.17 -14.54 -26.96
N THR A 255 0.52 -13.46 -26.61
CA THR A 255 1.69 -12.94 -27.34
C THR A 255 2.87 -12.80 -26.38
N VAL A 256 4.01 -13.38 -26.73
CA VAL A 256 5.24 -13.30 -25.94
C VAL A 256 6.30 -12.53 -26.72
N LYS A 257 6.89 -11.51 -26.09
CA LYS A 257 7.99 -10.70 -26.61
C LYS A 257 9.15 -10.74 -25.63
N LEU A 258 10.23 -11.43 -25.98
CA LEU A 258 11.44 -11.47 -25.18
C LEU A 258 12.50 -10.65 -25.89
N GLY A 259 12.93 -9.58 -25.22
CA GLY A 259 14.00 -8.71 -25.67
C GLY A 259 15.34 -9.05 -25.02
N PRO A 260 16.32 -8.15 -25.13
CA PRO A 260 17.71 -8.48 -24.87
C PRO A 260 18.01 -8.87 -23.42
N ASN A 261 19.07 -9.67 -23.25
CA ASN A 261 19.51 -10.26 -21.97
C ASN A 261 18.39 -10.98 -21.20
N THR A 262 17.46 -11.61 -21.91
CA THR A 262 16.41 -12.41 -21.29
C THR A 262 16.83 -13.88 -21.31
N THR A 263 16.70 -14.56 -20.17
CA THR A 263 16.90 -16.02 -20.06
C THR A 263 15.66 -16.64 -19.44
N VAL A 264 15.15 -17.70 -20.06
CA VAL A 264 14.01 -18.49 -19.56
C VAL A 264 14.47 -19.94 -19.39
N GLU A 265 14.50 -20.41 -18.15
CA GLU A 265 14.79 -21.81 -17.83
C GLU A 265 13.58 -22.72 -18.02
N GLY A 266 12.37 -22.22 -17.78
CA GLY A 266 11.14 -22.96 -18.03
C GLY A 266 10.76 -23.00 -19.52
N ILE A 267 9.50 -23.32 -19.79
CA ILE A 267 8.95 -23.38 -21.15
C ILE A 267 8.19 -22.09 -21.46
N VAL A 268 8.40 -21.56 -22.67
CA VAL A 268 7.63 -20.43 -23.20
C VAL A 268 6.42 -20.96 -23.95
N TYR A 269 5.22 -20.70 -23.44
CA TYR A 269 3.96 -21.02 -24.08
C TYR A 269 3.33 -19.76 -24.68
N TYR A 270 2.97 -19.83 -25.97
CA TYR A 270 2.38 -18.71 -26.71
C TYR A 270 1.21 -19.18 -27.59
N VAL A 271 0.28 -18.27 -27.92
CA VAL A 271 -0.87 -18.58 -28.79
C VAL A 271 -0.70 -18.00 -30.19
N TYR A 272 -0.48 -16.69 -30.28
CA TYR A 272 -0.46 -15.94 -31.54
C TYR A 272 0.96 -15.69 -32.03
N ASP A 273 1.74 -14.91 -31.28
CA ASP A 273 3.05 -14.44 -31.71
C ASP A 273 4.11 -14.70 -30.64
N LEU A 274 5.27 -15.15 -31.09
CA LEU A 274 6.51 -15.22 -30.33
C LEU A 274 7.56 -14.35 -31.01
N LEU A 275 7.98 -13.27 -30.35
CA LEU A 275 9.00 -12.35 -30.85
C LEU A 275 10.23 -12.42 -29.93
N LEU A 276 11.37 -12.80 -30.48
CA LEU A 276 12.63 -12.96 -29.76
C LEU A 276 13.71 -12.08 -30.39
N THR A 277 14.54 -11.42 -29.57
CA THR A 277 15.81 -10.87 -30.04
C THR A 277 16.89 -11.95 -30.09
N ASP A 278 17.94 -11.74 -30.90
CA ASP A 278 18.99 -12.74 -31.18
C ASP A 278 19.76 -13.21 -29.93
N ASP A 279 19.71 -12.45 -28.83
CA ASP A 279 20.44 -12.69 -27.58
C ASP A 279 19.58 -13.33 -26.48
N VAL A 280 18.32 -13.67 -26.75
CA VAL A 280 17.46 -14.40 -25.82
C VAL A 280 17.95 -15.84 -25.66
N LYS A 281 17.99 -16.33 -24.42
CA LYS A 281 18.35 -17.71 -24.09
C LYS A 281 17.14 -18.47 -23.58
N LEU A 282 16.80 -19.57 -24.24
CA LEU A 282 15.73 -20.46 -23.84
C LEU A 282 16.33 -21.84 -23.60
N GLU A 283 16.13 -22.39 -22.41
CA GLU A 283 16.62 -23.75 -22.08
C GLU A 283 15.73 -24.84 -22.69
N ASN A 284 14.49 -24.51 -23.03
CA ASN A 284 13.52 -25.41 -23.65
C ASN A 284 12.95 -24.80 -24.94
N GLU A 285 12.53 -25.68 -25.86
CA GLU A 285 11.84 -25.24 -27.08
C GLU A 285 10.47 -24.60 -26.72
N PRO A 286 10.15 -23.41 -27.29
CA PRO A 286 8.84 -22.80 -27.13
C PRO A 286 7.71 -23.69 -27.65
N VAL A 287 6.57 -23.65 -26.96
CA VAL A 287 5.38 -24.45 -27.32
C VAL A 287 4.25 -23.50 -27.71
N GLN A 288 3.80 -23.61 -28.96
CA GLN A 288 2.57 -22.96 -29.38
C GLN A 288 1.37 -23.76 -28.87
N ILE A 289 0.44 -23.10 -28.20
CA ILE A 289 -0.76 -23.69 -27.62
C ILE A 289 -2.04 -23.05 -28.16
N LEU A 290 -3.17 -23.72 -27.97
CA LEU A 290 -4.48 -23.16 -28.29
C LEU A 290 -4.93 -22.16 -27.20
N ILE A 291 -5.81 -21.23 -27.56
CA ILE A 291 -6.29 -20.21 -26.61
C ILE A 291 -7.05 -20.85 -25.43
N GLU A 292 -7.68 -22.01 -25.63
CA GLU A 292 -8.39 -22.78 -24.60
C GLU A 292 -7.45 -23.43 -23.56
N GLU A 293 -6.17 -23.58 -23.92
CA GLU A 293 -5.12 -24.15 -23.08
C GLU A 293 -4.39 -23.07 -22.27
N LEU A 294 -4.57 -21.78 -22.62
CA LEU A 294 -3.98 -20.65 -21.90
C LEU A 294 -4.70 -20.42 -20.56
N LYS A 295 -4.27 -21.17 -19.56
CA LYS A 295 -4.78 -21.12 -18.18
C LYS A 295 -3.63 -20.94 -17.18
N LEU A 296 -3.98 -20.41 -16.02
CA LEU A 296 -3.11 -20.31 -14.83
C LEU A 296 -2.62 -21.68 -14.39
#